data_AF-A0A7W0QKX6-F1
#
_entry.id   AF-A0A7W0QKX6-F1
#
_cell.length_a   1.000
_cell.length_b   1.000
_cell.length_c   1.000
_cell.angle_alpha   90.00
_cell.angle_beta   90.00
_cell.angle_gamma   90.00
#
_symmetry.space_group_name_H-M   'P 1'
#
loop_
_entity.id
_entity.type
_entity.pdbx_description
1 polymer ?
#
loop_
_entity_poly.entity_id
_entity_poly.type
_entity_poly.pdbx_seq_one_letter_code
_entity_poly.pdbx_strand_id
1 'polypeptide(L)'
;MIPRALGKWGRWMAWALAVLAVPVAVALAVVATDVLRTPGQIAADDARFESAPMRQRNLWKVGFLPGLMSERLLGLEDDVFHRQILGLYLRVEPGKVDYEGFPDLESRRAKAQYEVTRLSREEPDPKRRSRMLTMYGVITLDVQVPTKVERLDNIQRAVSAFRNAIELDPENDDAKTNLEGVLSREGGVVLTPSNAPTRDRAGGQKSGQGGRGSGY
;
A
#
# COMPACT_ATOMS: atom_id res chain seq x y z
N MET A 1 19.74 -3.72 -71.21
CA MET A 1 18.99 -4.91 -70.74
C MET A 1 19.42 -5.20 -69.30
N ILE A 2 18.60 -4.82 -68.31
CA ILE A 2 18.89 -5.04 -66.88
C ILE A 2 18.07 -6.26 -66.43
N PRO A 3 18.68 -7.33 -65.89
CA PRO A 3 17.94 -8.55 -65.58
C PRO A 3 17.09 -8.39 -64.32
N ARG A 4 15.80 -8.74 -64.47
CA ARG A 4 14.74 -8.84 -63.45
C ARG A 4 14.99 -9.99 -62.46
N ALA A 5 16.07 -9.94 -61.68
CA ALA A 5 16.41 -11.01 -60.73
C ALA A 5 16.06 -10.73 -59.25
N LEU A 6 15.48 -9.56 -58.92
CA LEU A 6 15.16 -9.17 -57.54
C LEU A 6 13.71 -9.53 -57.09
N GLY A 7 12.84 -10.00 -57.99
CA GLY A 7 11.40 -10.11 -57.74
C GLY A 7 10.95 -11.27 -56.84
N LYS A 8 11.71 -12.37 -56.78
CA LYS A 8 11.33 -13.53 -55.95
C LYS A 8 11.78 -13.37 -54.49
N TRP A 9 13.02 -12.96 -54.26
CA TRP A 9 13.57 -12.76 -52.90
C TRP A 9 12.84 -11.65 -52.13
N GLY A 10 12.48 -10.54 -52.79
CA GLY A 10 11.69 -9.48 -52.17
C GLY A 10 10.28 -9.92 -51.75
N ARG A 11 9.65 -10.83 -52.51
CA ARG A 11 8.33 -11.40 -52.15
C ARG A 11 8.42 -12.32 -50.94
N TRP A 12 9.42 -13.22 -50.89
CA TRP A 12 9.62 -14.09 -49.72
C TRP A 12 9.94 -13.29 -48.45
N MET A 13 10.74 -12.23 -48.58
CA MET A 13 11.06 -11.35 -47.45
C MET A 13 9.85 -10.54 -46.99
N ALA A 14 9.02 -10.05 -47.91
CA ALA A 14 7.75 -9.38 -47.57
C ALA A 14 6.75 -10.34 -46.92
N TRP A 15 6.69 -11.61 -47.36
CA TRP A 15 5.87 -12.64 -46.72
C TRP A 15 6.38 -12.99 -45.32
N ALA A 16 7.69 -13.13 -45.14
CA ALA A 16 8.27 -13.36 -43.81
C ALA A 16 8.00 -12.19 -42.86
N LEU A 17 8.14 -10.95 -43.34
CA LEU A 17 7.77 -9.74 -42.59
C LEU A 17 6.28 -9.70 -42.25
N ALA A 18 5.40 -10.03 -43.19
CA ALA A 18 3.96 -10.08 -42.95
C ALA A 18 3.57 -11.15 -41.93
N VAL A 19 4.17 -12.34 -42.01
CA VAL A 19 3.96 -13.44 -41.06
C VAL A 19 4.46 -13.06 -39.66
N LEU A 20 5.54 -12.27 -39.55
CA LEU A 20 6.07 -11.80 -38.27
C LEU A 20 5.30 -10.58 -37.73
N ALA A 21 4.70 -9.76 -38.60
CA ALA A 21 3.91 -8.60 -38.20
C ALA A 21 2.61 -8.99 -37.48
N VAL A 22 1.96 -10.08 -37.91
CA VAL A 22 0.72 -10.57 -37.28
C VAL A 22 0.89 -10.90 -35.79
N PRO A 23 1.85 -11.75 -35.36
CA PRO A 23 2.03 -12.06 -33.94
C PRO A 23 2.46 -10.84 -33.12
N VAL A 24 3.25 -9.93 -33.70
CA VAL A 24 3.63 -8.67 -33.04
C VAL A 24 2.39 -7.79 -32.82
N ALA A 25 1.53 -7.64 -33.83
CA ALA A 25 0.30 -6.87 -33.72
C ALA A 25 -0.65 -7.46 -32.66
N VAL A 26 -0.78 -8.80 -32.60
CA VAL A 26 -1.56 -9.48 -31.56
C VAL A 26 -0.96 -9.23 -30.17
N ALA A 27 0.37 -9.34 -30.01
CA ALA A 27 1.03 -9.08 -28.74
C ALA A 27 0.80 -7.64 -28.26
N LEU A 28 0.92 -6.65 -29.16
CA LEU A 28 0.66 -5.24 -28.84
C LEU A 28 -0.81 -5.00 -28.48
N ALA A 29 -1.75 -5.63 -29.19
CA ALA A 29 -3.17 -5.53 -28.87
C ALA A 29 -3.50 -6.10 -27.49
N VAL A 30 -2.86 -7.21 -27.10
CA VAL A 30 -2.99 -7.80 -25.76
C VAL A 30 -2.46 -6.85 -24.69
N VAL A 31 -1.25 -6.31 -24.86
CA VAL A 31 -0.67 -5.34 -23.93
C VAL A 31 -1.54 -4.08 -23.83
N ALA A 32 -1.99 -3.54 -24.95
CA ALA A 32 -2.87 -2.36 -24.97
C ALA A 32 -4.19 -2.63 -24.24
N THR A 33 -4.77 -3.82 -24.44
CA THR A 33 -6.02 -4.21 -23.76
C THR A 33 -5.82 -4.34 -22.25
N ASP A 34 -4.69 -4.89 -21.82
CA ASP A 34 -4.34 -5.02 -20.39
C ASP A 34 -4.21 -3.63 -19.76
N VAL A 35 -3.38 -2.77 -20.36
CA VAL A 35 -3.15 -1.38 -19.92
C VAL A 35 -4.44 -0.56 -19.87
N LEU A 36 -5.29 -0.63 -20.90
CA LEU A 36 -6.54 0.14 -20.95
C LEU A 36 -7.58 -0.33 -19.92
N ARG A 37 -7.51 -1.59 -19.47
CA ARG A 37 -8.43 -2.13 -18.46
C ARG A 37 -7.96 -1.86 -17.04
N THR A 38 -6.66 -1.74 -16.81
CA THR A 38 -6.05 -1.59 -15.49
C THR A 38 -6.69 -0.47 -14.63
N PRO A 39 -6.87 0.77 -15.12
CA PRO A 39 -7.44 1.85 -14.28
C PRO A 39 -8.87 1.53 -13.80
N GLY A 40 -9.68 0.91 -14.66
CA GLY A 40 -11.05 0.50 -14.30
C GLY A 40 -11.08 -0.62 -13.26
N GLN A 41 -10.11 -1.54 -13.30
CA GLN A 41 -9.97 -2.59 -12.28
C GLN A 41 -9.59 -2.00 -10.91
N ILE A 42 -8.63 -1.07 -10.89
CA ILE A 42 -8.22 -0.38 -9.66
C ILE A 42 -9.38 0.41 -9.07
N ALA A 43 -10.11 1.19 -9.89
CA ALA A 43 -11.26 1.95 -9.41
C ALA A 43 -12.39 1.05 -8.86
N ALA A 44 -12.62 -0.10 -9.50
CA ALA A 44 -13.58 -1.09 -9.00
C ALA A 44 -13.11 -1.72 -7.68
N ASP A 45 -11.81 -1.98 -7.53
CA ASP A 45 -11.22 -2.46 -6.29
C ASP A 45 -11.31 -1.42 -5.17
N ASP A 46 -11.05 -0.15 -5.47
CA ASP A 46 -11.18 0.97 -4.55
C ASP A 46 -12.64 1.09 -4.06
N ALA A 47 -13.62 1.06 -4.96
CA ALA A 47 -15.04 1.09 -4.58
C ALA A 47 -15.47 -0.13 -3.74
N ARG A 48 -14.94 -1.32 -4.05
CA ARG A 48 -15.15 -2.54 -3.25
C ARG A 48 -14.52 -2.41 -1.88
N PHE A 49 -13.33 -1.81 -1.81
CA PHE A 49 -12.63 -1.56 -0.56
C PHE A 49 -13.40 -0.56 0.30
N GLU A 50 -13.83 0.58 -0.24
CA GLU A 50 -14.60 1.60 0.48
C GLU A 50 -15.91 1.05 1.05
N SER A 51 -16.63 0.23 0.28
CA SER A 51 -17.92 -0.33 0.72
C SER A 51 -17.80 -1.37 1.84
N ALA A 52 -16.73 -2.17 1.85
CA ALA A 52 -16.52 -3.20 2.88
C ALA A 52 -15.02 -3.54 3.08
N PRO A 53 -14.22 -2.65 3.69
CA PRO A 53 -12.75 -2.79 3.75
C PRO A 53 -12.29 -4.11 4.36
N MET A 54 -13.06 -4.60 5.35
CA MET A 54 -12.75 -5.78 6.16
C MET A 54 -13.15 -7.11 5.51
N ARG A 55 -14.03 -7.10 4.49
CA ARG A 55 -14.54 -8.33 3.85
C ARG A 55 -13.80 -8.69 2.56
N GLN A 56 -13.23 -7.70 1.87
CA GLN A 56 -12.60 -7.92 0.58
C GLN A 56 -11.21 -8.56 0.72
N ARG A 57 -10.94 -9.55 -0.13
CA ARG A 57 -9.64 -10.23 -0.27
C ARG A 57 -9.15 -10.09 -1.70
N ASN A 58 -7.83 -10.18 -1.90
CA ASN A 58 -7.21 -10.18 -3.24
C ASN A 58 -7.54 -8.96 -4.11
N LEU A 59 -7.66 -7.77 -3.50
CA LEU A 59 -7.81 -6.50 -4.20
C LEU A 59 -6.47 -6.02 -4.78
N TRP A 60 -6.55 -5.15 -5.78
CA TRP A 60 -5.43 -4.49 -6.46
C TRP A 60 -4.45 -5.49 -7.07
N LYS A 61 -4.99 -6.51 -7.74
CA LYS A 61 -4.24 -7.40 -8.64
C LYS A 61 -4.35 -6.84 -10.05
N VAL A 62 -3.27 -6.23 -10.54
CA VAL A 62 -3.31 -5.48 -11.78
C VAL A 62 -2.96 -6.36 -12.98
N GLY A 63 -3.85 -6.35 -13.96
CA GLY A 63 -3.65 -7.00 -15.26
C GLY A 63 -3.63 -8.53 -15.20
N PHE A 64 -3.53 -9.13 -16.39
CA PHE A 64 -3.40 -10.59 -16.55
C PHE A 64 -2.06 -11.01 -17.15
N LEU A 65 -1.20 -10.04 -17.51
CA LEU A 65 0.15 -10.33 -17.96
C LEU A 65 1.03 -10.84 -16.81
N PRO A 66 1.88 -11.85 -17.05
CA PRO A 66 2.75 -12.38 -16.02
C PRO A 66 3.78 -11.34 -15.56
N GLY A 67 4.12 -11.37 -14.27
CA GLY A 67 5.27 -10.64 -13.74
C GLY A 67 5.09 -9.14 -13.55
N LEU A 68 3.88 -8.66 -13.24
CA LEU A 68 3.60 -7.24 -12.91
C LEU A 68 3.98 -6.26 -14.05
N MET A 69 4.00 -6.74 -15.30
CA MET A 69 4.43 -5.94 -16.46
C MET A 69 3.52 -4.74 -16.70
N SER A 70 2.22 -4.89 -16.43
CA SER A 70 1.24 -3.81 -16.49
C SER A 70 1.48 -2.74 -15.42
N GLU A 71 1.76 -3.15 -14.18
CA GLU A 71 2.10 -2.23 -13.09
C GLU A 71 3.36 -1.43 -13.45
N ARG A 72 4.40 -2.13 -13.93
CA ARG A 72 5.67 -1.52 -14.35
C ARG A 72 5.56 -0.56 -15.52
N LEU A 73 4.82 -0.96 -16.56
CA LEU A 73 4.61 -0.12 -17.74
C LEU A 73 3.84 1.16 -17.41
N LEU A 74 2.97 1.10 -16.40
CA LEU A 74 2.14 2.23 -15.96
C LEU A 74 2.73 2.99 -14.77
N GLY A 75 3.86 2.56 -14.21
CA GLY A 75 4.45 3.16 -13.02
C GLY A 75 3.55 3.08 -11.77
N LEU A 76 2.71 2.04 -11.70
CA LEU A 76 1.69 1.88 -10.65
C LEU A 76 2.18 1.09 -9.44
N GLU A 77 3.42 0.61 -9.44
CA GLU A 77 3.92 -0.28 -8.41
C GLU A 77 3.84 0.37 -7.02
N ASP A 78 4.22 1.66 -6.90
CA ASP A 78 4.16 2.42 -5.65
C ASP A 78 2.73 2.55 -5.12
N ASP A 79 1.82 2.77 -6.05
CA ASP A 79 0.43 3.08 -5.82
C ASP A 79 -0.37 1.86 -5.38
N VAL A 80 -0.17 0.75 -6.08
CA VAL A 80 -0.76 -0.57 -5.75
C VAL A 80 -0.21 -1.05 -4.42
N PHE A 81 1.10 -0.89 -4.22
CA PHE A 81 1.78 -1.26 -3.00
C PHE A 81 1.24 -0.52 -1.77
N HIS A 82 1.10 0.80 -1.87
CA HIS A 82 0.54 1.61 -0.78
C HIS A 82 -0.88 1.16 -0.43
N ARG A 83 -1.74 0.92 -1.43
CA ARG A 83 -3.11 0.42 -1.22
C ARG A 83 -3.13 -0.94 -0.52
N GLN A 84 -2.26 -1.86 -0.92
CA GLN A 84 -2.16 -3.18 -0.29
C GLN A 84 -1.74 -3.09 1.18
N ILE A 85 -0.76 -2.23 1.49
CA ILE A 85 -0.31 -1.97 2.87
C ILE A 85 -1.44 -1.37 3.71
N LEU A 86 -2.14 -0.35 3.19
CA LEU A 86 -3.26 0.28 3.89
C LEU A 86 -4.42 -0.70 4.10
N GLY A 87 -4.66 -1.58 3.13
CA GLY A 87 -5.64 -2.65 3.22
C GLY A 87 -5.32 -3.68 4.31
N LEU A 88 -4.04 -3.95 4.59
CA LEU A 88 -3.64 -4.78 5.73
C LEU A 88 -3.94 -4.07 7.05
N TYR A 89 -3.64 -2.78 7.15
CA TYR A 89 -3.90 -2.00 8.37
C TYR A 89 -5.38 -1.95 8.74
N LEU A 90 -6.23 -1.57 7.79
CA LEU A 90 -7.66 -1.36 8.05
C LEU A 90 -8.39 -2.66 8.41
N ARG A 91 -7.85 -3.84 8.05
CA ARG A 91 -8.38 -5.14 8.47
C ARG A 91 -8.10 -5.49 9.94
N VAL A 92 -7.15 -4.80 10.57
CA VAL A 92 -6.84 -4.96 12.00
C VAL A 92 -7.82 -4.15 12.85
N GLU A 93 -8.68 -3.33 12.23
CA GLU A 93 -9.66 -2.48 12.91
C GLU A 93 -9.01 -1.52 13.92
N PRO A 94 -8.11 -0.64 13.45
CA PRO A 94 -7.32 0.21 14.33
C PRO A 94 -8.20 1.08 15.24
N GLY A 95 -7.75 1.27 16.48
CA GLY A 95 -8.47 2.05 17.48
C GLY A 95 -9.60 1.32 18.22
N LYS A 96 -9.83 0.02 17.98
CA LYS A 96 -10.65 -0.79 18.89
C LYS A 96 -9.87 -1.06 20.18
N VAL A 97 -10.50 -0.69 21.30
CA VAL A 97 -9.87 -0.50 22.62
C VAL A 97 -9.46 -1.81 23.29
N ASP A 98 -10.03 -2.95 22.87
CA ASP A 98 -9.73 -4.24 23.48
C ASP A 98 -9.61 -5.34 22.42
N TYR A 99 -8.40 -5.82 22.22
CA TYR A 99 -8.13 -7.05 21.47
C TYR A 99 -8.26 -8.27 22.41
N GLU A 100 -8.11 -8.10 23.72
CA GLU A 100 -8.34 -9.15 24.71
C GLU A 100 -9.84 -9.47 24.72
N GLY A 101 -10.20 -10.70 24.37
CA GLY A 101 -11.60 -11.14 24.22
C GLY A 101 -12.09 -11.23 22.77
N PHE A 102 -11.28 -10.82 21.78
CA PHE A 102 -11.57 -11.03 20.36
C PHE A 102 -10.43 -11.78 19.66
N PRO A 103 -10.34 -13.13 19.81
CA PRO A 103 -9.25 -13.94 19.26
C PRO A 103 -9.02 -13.75 17.76
N ASP A 104 -10.09 -13.47 17.01
CA ASP A 104 -10.02 -13.22 15.56
C ASP A 104 -9.30 -11.91 15.22
N LEU A 105 -9.44 -10.86 16.03
CA LEU A 105 -8.77 -9.58 15.79
C LEU A 105 -7.28 -9.67 16.14
N GLU A 106 -6.95 -10.34 17.25
CA GLU A 106 -5.56 -10.60 17.62
C GLU A 106 -4.85 -11.44 16.55
N SER A 107 -5.51 -12.48 16.02
CA SER A 107 -5.01 -13.28 14.91
C SER A 107 -4.78 -12.46 13.63
N ARG A 108 -5.74 -11.59 13.27
CA ARG A 108 -5.60 -10.69 12.11
C ARG A 108 -4.44 -9.71 12.27
N ARG A 109 -4.25 -9.17 13.47
CA ARG A 109 -3.10 -8.31 13.77
C ARG A 109 -1.79 -9.06 13.64
N ALA A 110 -1.66 -10.21 14.31
CA ALA A 110 -0.44 -11.00 14.27
C ALA A 110 -0.08 -11.36 12.82
N LYS A 111 -1.09 -11.69 12.00
CA LYS A 111 -0.93 -11.90 10.56
C LYS A 111 -0.49 -10.63 9.83
N ALA A 112 -1.09 -9.47 10.09
CA ALA A 112 -0.68 -8.22 9.47
C ALA A 112 0.76 -7.84 9.82
N GLN A 113 1.16 -7.97 11.08
CA GLN A 113 2.55 -7.74 11.52
C GLN A 113 3.52 -8.70 10.85
N TYR A 114 3.17 -9.99 10.78
CA TYR A 114 3.96 -10.99 10.09
C TYR A 114 4.14 -10.65 8.61
N GLU A 115 3.05 -10.35 7.90
CA GLU A 115 3.10 -10.04 6.47
C GLU A 115 3.91 -8.77 6.19
N VAL A 116 3.69 -7.68 6.95
CA VAL A 116 4.46 -6.44 6.76
C VAL A 116 5.95 -6.67 7.03
N THR A 117 6.30 -7.46 8.05
CA THR A 117 7.71 -7.78 8.37
C THR A 117 8.34 -8.68 7.31
N ARG A 118 7.59 -9.65 6.79
CA ARG A 118 8.06 -10.55 5.73
C ARG A 118 8.28 -9.76 4.44
N LEU A 119 7.28 -8.98 4.03
CA LEU A 119 7.33 -8.11 2.87
C LEU A 119 8.49 -7.11 2.98
N SER A 120 8.75 -6.51 4.15
CA SER A 120 9.86 -5.57 4.32
C SER A 120 11.24 -6.20 4.14
N ARG A 121 11.39 -7.49 4.45
CA ARG A 121 12.65 -8.21 4.24
C ARG A 121 12.86 -8.58 2.77
N GLU A 122 11.78 -8.91 2.08
CA GLU A 122 11.81 -9.33 0.68
C GLU A 122 11.89 -8.14 -0.30
N GLU A 123 11.44 -6.95 0.12
CA GLU A 123 11.35 -5.76 -0.72
C GLU A 123 12.72 -5.20 -1.11
N PRO A 124 13.16 -5.27 -2.38
CA PRO A 124 14.47 -4.76 -2.81
C PRO A 124 14.56 -3.23 -2.84
N ASP A 125 13.45 -2.52 -3.03
CA ASP A 125 13.44 -1.06 -3.14
C ASP A 125 13.52 -0.41 -1.75
N PRO A 126 14.57 0.38 -1.44
CA PRO A 126 14.73 1.00 -0.13
C PRO A 126 13.57 1.94 0.24
N LYS A 127 12.97 2.64 -0.73
CA LYS A 127 11.83 3.55 -0.47
C LYS A 127 10.58 2.76 -0.07
N ARG A 128 10.27 1.69 -0.79
CA ARG A 128 9.15 0.79 -0.46
C ARG A 128 9.36 0.09 0.88
N ARG A 129 10.58 -0.40 1.12
CA ARG A 129 10.97 -1.03 2.39
C ARG A 129 10.82 -0.06 3.55
N SER A 130 11.21 1.20 3.36
CA SER A 130 11.01 2.27 4.34
C SER A 130 9.53 2.45 4.69
N ARG A 131 8.64 2.56 3.70
CA ARG A 131 7.18 2.66 3.93
C ARG A 131 6.60 1.46 4.69
N MET A 132 7.08 0.24 4.42
CA MET A 132 6.65 -0.95 5.17
C MET A 132 7.11 -0.92 6.63
N LEU A 133 8.34 -0.47 6.89
CA LEU A 133 8.83 -0.31 8.26
C LEU A 133 8.06 0.76 9.03
N THR A 134 7.66 1.85 8.36
CA THR A 134 6.71 2.83 8.92
C THR A 134 5.40 2.15 9.31
N MET A 135 4.81 1.35 8.41
CA MET A 135 3.57 0.62 8.70
C MET A 135 3.73 -0.36 9.88
N TYR A 136 4.85 -1.08 9.93
CA TYR A 136 5.14 -2.00 11.05
C TYR A 136 5.17 -1.25 12.39
N GLY A 137 5.80 -0.07 12.44
CA GLY A 137 5.82 0.78 13.62
C GLY A 137 4.41 1.19 14.06
N VAL A 138 3.56 1.62 13.11
CA VAL A 138 2.16 2.00 13.37
C VAL A 138 1.35 0.83 13.96
N ILE A 139 1.39 -0.35 13.33
CA ILE A 139 0.65 -1.54 13.79
C ILE A 139 1.15 -2.02 15.17
N THR A 140 2.44 -1.83 15.43
CA THR A 140 3.05 -2.19 16.73
C THR A 140 2.52 -1.30 17.85
N LEU A 141 2.33 -0.01 17.59
CA LEU A 141 1.82 0.96 18.56
C LEU A 141 0.31 0.93 18.74
N ASP A 142 -0.44 0.42 17.76
CA ASP A 142 -1.90 0.32 17.82
C ASP A 142 -2.41 -0.64 18.91
N VAL A 143 -1.54 -1.48 19.49
CA VAL A 143 -1.99 -2.41 20.53
C VAL A 143 -1.95 -1.82 21.93
N GLN A 144 -3.10 -1.99 22.57
CA GLN A 144 -3.26 -1.86 23.99
C GLN A 144 -2.72 -3.13 24.68
N VAL A 145 -1.64 -2.96 25.42
CA VAL A 145 -1.06 -4.02 26.25
C VAL A 145 -1.35 -3.76 27.74
N PRO A 146 -1.58 -4.82 28.53
CA PRO A 146 -1.99 -4.70 29.93
C PRO A 146 -0.86 -4.16 30.81
N THR A 147 0.41 -4.49 30.50
CA THR A 147 1.53 -4.08 31.33
C THR A 147 2.29 -2.88 30.77
N LYS A 148 2.88 -2.09 31.68
CA LYS A 148 3.79 -0.99 31.31
C LYS A 148 5.06 -1.51 30.60
N VAL A 149 5.54 -2.71 30.96
CA VAL A 149 6.75 -3.30 30.38
C VAL A 149 6.53 -3.64 28.91
N GLU A 150 5.43 -4.30 28.57
CA GLU A 150 5.06 -4.61 27.18
C GLU A 150 4.84 -3.33 26.37
N ARG A 151 4.28 -2.29 27.00
CA ARG A 151 4.06 -1.00 26.34
C ARG A 151 5.38 -0.36 25.93
N LEU A 152 6.36 -0.39 26.83
CA LEU A 152 7.70 0.13 26.56
C LEU A 152 8.42 -0.69 25.47
N ASP A 153 8.27 -2.02 25.47
CA ASP A 153 8.81 -2.87 24.40
C ASP A 153 8.20 -2.53 23.03
N ASN A 154 6.87 -2.38 22.94
CA ASN A 154 6.21 -1.96 21.70
C ASN A 154 6.69 -0.58 21.22
N ILE A 155 6.86 0.39 22.14
CA ILE A 155 7.41 1.71 21.83
C ILE A 155 8.83 1.59 21.27
N GLN A 156 9.71 0.82 21.91
CA GLN A 156 11.10 0.62 21.46
C GLN A 156 11.17 -0.03 20.08
N ARG A 157 10.33 -1.04 19.82
CA ARG A 157 10.22 -1.68 18.50
C ARG A 157 9.76 -0.69 17.42
N ALA A 158 8.75 0.13 17.72
CA ALA A 158 8.27 1.12 16.78
C ALA A 158 9.28 2.23 16.49
N VAL A 159 9.96 2.75 17.53
CA VAL A 159 11.06 3.73 17.37
C VAL A 159 12.16 3.17 16.49
N SER A 160 12.56 1.92 16.71
CA SER A 160 13.59 1.25 15.91
C SER A 160 13.15 1.11 14.45
N ALA A 161 11.89 0.74 14.23
CA ALA A 161 11.34 0.63 12.88
C ALA A 161 11.30 1.97 12.14
N PHE A 162 10.87 3.05 12.80
CA PHE A 162 10.86 4.38 12.17
C PHE A 162 12.26 4.91 11.88
N ARG A 163 13.24 4.68 12.77
CA ARG A 163 14.64 5.03 12.49
C ARG A 163 15.19 4.28 11.29
N ASN A 164 14.99 2.96 11.23
CA ASN A 164 15.39 2.16 10.08
C ASN A 164 14.69 2.60 8.80
N ALA A 165 13.42 3.02 8.87
CA ALA A 165 12.70 3.58 7.74
C ALA A 165 13.37 4.88 7.24
N ILE A 166 13.72 5.81 8.15
CA ILE A 166 14.39 7.07 7.81
C ILE A 166 15.81 6.84 7.26
N GLU A 167 16.53 5.85 7.79
CA GLU A 167 17.85 5.46 7.26
C GLU A 167 17.77 4.94 5.83
N LEU A 168 16.73 4.18 5.49
CA LEU A 168 16.52 3.67 4.14
C LEU A 168 16.02 4.74 3.17
N ASP A 169 15.14 5.62 3.64
CA ASP A 169 14.58 6.72 2.86
C ASP A 169 14.51 7.99 3.71
N PRO A 170 15.54 8.85 3.61
CA PRO A 170 15.56 10.13 4.31
C PRO A 170 14.42 11.08 3.91
N GLU A 171 13.71 10.84 2.81
CA GLU A 171 12.56 11.64 2.35
C GLU A 171 11.22 11.10 2.90
N ASN A 172 11.22 10.01 3.67
CA ASN A 172 9.99 9.45 4.26
C ASN A 172 9.50 10.31 5.44
N ASP A 173 8.70 11.32 5.13
CA ASP A 173 8.16 12.26 6.11
C ASP A 173 7.13 11.61 7.05
N ASP A 174 6.44 10.54 6.64
CA ASP A 174 5.55 9.78 7.51
C ASP A 174 6.35 9.08 8.63
N ALA A 175 7.52 8.52 8.32
CA ALA A 175 8.39 7.91 9.32
C ALA A 175 8.90 8.95 10.33
N LYS A 176 9.31 10.13 9.85
CA LYS A 176 9.75 11.24 10.72
C LYS A 176 8.62 11.73 11.62
N THR A 177 7.44 11.97 11.04
CA THR A 177 6.26 12.45 11.77
C THR A 177 5.83 11.45 12.83
N ASN A 178 5.83 10.16 12.51
CA ASN A 178 5.49 9.11 13.48
C ASN A 178 6.55 8.93 14.56
N LEU A 179 7.84 9.04 14.21
CA LEU A 179 8.92 9.06 15.19
C LEU A 179 8.79 10.27 16.13
N GLU A 180 8.57 11.46 15.57
CA GLU A 180 8.32 12.67 16.35
C GLU A 180 7.12 12.49 17.26
N GLY A 181 6.01 11.94 16.76
CA GLY A 181 4.80 11.67 17.54
C GLY A 181 5.08 10.76 18.74
N VAL A 182 5.84 9.69 18.54
CA VAL A 182 6.19 8.72 19.59
C VAL A 182 7.22 9.27 20.59
N LEU A 183 8.15 10.12 20.14
CA LEU A 183 9.15 10.72 21.02
C LEU A 183 8.60 11.94 21.78
N SER A 184 7.69 12.69 21.17
CA SER A 184 7.10 13.92 21.73
C SER A 184 5.94 13.63 22.67
N ARG A 185 5.26 12.50 22.48
CA ARG A 185 4.15 12.05 23.31
C ARG A 185 4.33 10.58 23.66
N GLU A 186 4.00 10.22 24.89
CA GLU A 186 3.31 8.95 25.10
C GLU A 186 1.89 8.99 24.45
N GLY A 187 1.73 9.20 23.13
CA GLY A 187 0.40 9.15 22.48
C GLY A 187 0.21 9.72 21.06
N GLY A 188 -0.05 8.82 20.10
CA GLY A 188 -0.82 9.08 18.87
C GLY A 188 -0.02 9.10 17.57
N VAL A 189 -0.11 8.01 16.79
CA VAL A 189 0.48 7.82 15.45
C VAL A 189 -0.40 8.48 14.38
N VAL A 190 0.20 9.15 13.39
CA VAL A 190 -0.52 9.78 12.26
C VAL A 190 0.02 9.22 10.95
N LEU A 191 -0.83 8.54 10.18
CA LEU A 191 -0.60 8.30 8.76
C LEU A 191 -1.46 9.31 7.99
N THR A 192 -0.85 10.36 7.47
CA THR A 192 -1.54 11.30 6.58
C THR A 192 -1.57 10.74 5.17
N PRO A 193 -2.72 10.74 4.46
CA PRO A 193 -2.74 10.43 3.04
C PRO A 193 -1.94 11.50 2.31
N SER A 194 -0.87 11.10 1.61
CA SER A 194 0.07 12.00 0.93
C SER A 194 -0.56 12.84 -0.20
N ASN A 195 -1.88 12.73 -0.43
CA ASN A 195 -2.64 13.47 -1.45
C ASN A 195 -3.99 14.01 -0.95
N ALA A 196 -4.20 14.18 0.36
CA ALA A 196 -5.43 14.82 0.85
C ALA A 196 -5.38 16.34 0.55
N PRO A 197 -6.37 16.92 -0.15
CA PRO A 197 -6.38 18.36 -0.41
C PRO A 197 -6.38 19.10 0.92
N THR A 198 -5.45 20.04 1.03
CA THR A 198 -5.30 20.97 2.14
C THR A 198 -6.66 21.52 2.56
N ARG A 199 -7.22 21.00 3.65
CA ARG A 199 -8.21 21.74 4.43
C ARG A 199 -7.49 22.31 5.62
N ASP A 200 -7.15 23.58 5.44
CA ASP A 200 -6.61 24.45 6.46
C ASP A 200 -7.37 24.35 7.79
N ARG A 201 -6.57 24.51 8.86
CA ARG A 201 -6.97 24.61 10.26
C ARG A 201 -7.87 25.84 10.49
N ALA A 202 -8.93 25.67 11.30
CA ALA A 202 -9.47 26.68 12.22
C ALA A 202 -10.50 25.96 13.12
N GLY A 203 -10.28 25.74 14.41
CA GLY A 203 -10.26 26.76 15.46
C GLY A 203 -11.55 26.63 16.28
N GLY A 204 -11.47 26.11 17.51
CA GLY A 204 -12.67 25.99 18.36
C GLY A 204 -12.54 25.14 19.62
N GLN A 205 -11.60 25.51 20.50
CA GLN A 205 -11.67 25.15 21.92
C GLN A 205 -12.93 25.76 22.55
N LYS A 206 -13.84 24.91 23.05
CA LYS A 206 -14.76 25.18 24.17
C LYS A 206 -14.99 23.83 24.86
N SER A 207 -14.27 23.44 25.92
CA SER A 207 -14.54 23.85 27.32
C SER A 207 -16.00 24.24 27.56
N GLY A 208 -16.83 23.23 27.83
CA GLY A 208 -18.18 23.35 28.34
C GLY A 208 -18.34 22.46 29.58
N GLN A 209 -17.90 22.98 30.71
CA GLN A 209 -18.21 22.47 32.04
C GLN A 209 -19.72 22.69 32.30
N GLY A 210 -20.46 21.62 32.63
CA GLY A 210 -21.88 21.70 32.98
C GLY A 210 -22.23 20.53 33.89
N GLY A 211 -22.50 20.83 35.16
CA GLY A 211 -22.69 19.84 36.20
C GLY A 211 -24.11 19.26 36.31
N ARG A 212 -24.17 18.17 37.10
CA ARG A 212 -25.27 17.63 37.92
C ARG A 212 -26.67 17.46 37.30
N GLY A 213 -27.12 16.20 37.31
CA GLY A 213 -28.53 15.81 37.33
C GLY A 213 -28.68 14.41 37.92
N SER A 214 -29.47 14.30 39.00
CA SER A 214 -29.80 13.10 39.77
C SER A 214 -31.25 12.67 39.48
N GLY A 215 -31.56 11.38 39.65
CA GLY A 215 -32.92 10.81 39.72
C GLY A 215 -33.26 9.99 38.47
N TYR A 216 -33.76 8.75 38.54
CA TYR A 216 -34.31 7.92 39.62
C TYR A 216 -33.80 6.48 39.47
#